data_AF-A0A1S0TGZ7-F1
#
_entry.id   AF-A0A1S0TGZ7-F1
#
_cell.length_a   1.000
_cell.length_b   1.000
_cell.length_c   1.000
_cell.angle_alpha   90.00
_cell.angle_beta   90.00
_cell.angle_gamma   90.00
#
_symmetry.space_group_name_H-M   'P 1'
#
loop_
_entity.id
_entity.type
_entity.pdbx_description
1 polymer ?
#
loop_
_entity_poly.entity_id
_entity_poly.type
_entity_poly.pdbx_seq_one_letter_code
_entity_poly.pdbx_strand_id
1 'polypeptide(L)'
;MTASEFGCTLSELRALMDLRGAEALAQVNKKFGGIEGLCAKLKTDPINGLPNEKSSLEERRRIFGRNEIPPAPSKSFLRLAWEALQDITLIILLVSALVSLGLSFYKPPEDLEAGGHDGNEREAGWIEGAAILLAVIVVVLVTALNDWSKEKQFRLQAKIETEHKFSVIRNGEALDTVVTELVVGDIARVKYGMTVFF
;
A
#
# COMPACT_ATOMS: atom_id res chain seq x y z
N MET A 1 20.34 -7.03 21.21
CA MET A 1 20.53 -8.48 20.98
C MET A 1 20.56 -8.67 19.47
N THR A 2 21.63 -9.04 18.79
CA THR A 2 23.01 -9.44 19.11
C THR A 2 23.86 -8.93 17.95
N ALA A 3 25.07 -8.42 18.21
CA ALA A 3 26.08 -8.25 17.16
C ALA A 3 26.46 -9.64 16.65
N SER A 4 25.67 -10.16 15.72
CA SER A 4 25.71 -11.52 15.20
C SER A 4 26.66 -11.57 14.02
N GLU A 5 27.79 -12.26 14.15
CA GLU A 5 28.77 -12.60 13.10
C GLU A 5 29.41 -11.48 12.26
N PHE A 6 28.70 -10.38 12.02
CA PHE A 6 29.06 -9.24 11.21
C PHE A 6 29.58 -8.12 12.11
N GLY A 7 30.59 -7.40 11.63
CA GLY A 7 31.24 -6.32 12.38
C GLY A 7 30.49 -4.99 12.34
N CYS A 8 29.21 -4.99 11.95
CA CYS A 8 28.34 -3.82 11.85
C CYS A 8 26.87 -4.17 12.08
N THR A 9 26.10 -3.18 12.53
CA THR A 9 24.67 -3.30 12.86
C THR A 9 23.77 -2.63 11.82
N LEU A 10 22.51 -3.06 11.75
CA LEU A 10 21.50 -2.44 10.88
C LEU A 10 21.34 -0.93 11.15
N SER A 11 21.37 -0.51 12.42
CA SER A 11 21.25 0.89 12.82
C SER A 11 22.42 1.74 12.31
N GLU A 12 23.64 1.20 12.31
CA GLU A 12 24.81 1.90 11.76
C GLU A 12 24.73 2.06 10.24
N LEU A 13 24.24 1.04 9.54
CA LEU A 13 24.01 1.11 8.10
C LEU A 13 22.91 2.12 7.74
N ARG A 14 21.82 2.17 8.52
CA ARG A 14 20.78 3.18 8.36
C ARG A 14 21.31 4.60 8.57
N ALA A 15 22.13 4.82 9.60
CA ALA A 15 22.74 6.13 9.84
C ALA A 15 23.66 6.58 8.69
N LEU A 16 24.31 5.64 7.99
CA LEU A 16 25.08 5.96 6.78
C LEU A 16 24.18 6.40 5.63
N MET A 17 22.97 5.83 5.52
CA MET A 17 21.99 6.19 4.50
C MET A 17 21.42 7.60 4.67
N ASP A 18 21.52 8.18 5.87
CA ASP A 18 21.12 9.58 6.12
C ASP A 18 22.17 10.59 5.65
N LEU A 19 23.43 10.14 5.47
CA LEU A 19 24.53 10.99 5.01
C LEU A 19 24.64 11.00 3.48
N ARG A 20 25.30 12.04 2.95
CA ARG A 20 25.49 12.22 1.50
C ARG A 20 26.93 12.64 1.18
N GLY A 21 27.41 12.22 0.01
CA GLY A 21 28.68 12.66 -0.58
C GLY A 21 29.88 12.51 0.36
N ALA A 22 30.61 13.61 0.59
CA ALA A 22 31.84 13.62 1.37
C ALA A 22 31.64 13.25 2.85
N GLU A 23 30.48 13.58 3.43
CA GLU A 23 30.18 13.27 4.84
C GLU A 23 30.02 11.77 5.06
N ALA A 24 29.30 11.10 4.14
CA ALA A 24 29.17 9.65 4.15
C ALA A 24 30.54 8.97 4.02
N LEU A 25 31.38 9.43 3.08
CA LEU A 25 32.73 8.89 2.88
C LEU A 25 33.61 9.08 4.14
N ALA A 26 33.56 10.26 4.76
CA ALA A 26 34.28 10.53 6.00
C ALA A 26 33.82 9.62 7.14
N GLN A 27 32.51 9.39 7.25
CA GLN A 27 31.97 8.47 8.26
C GLN A 27 32.37 7.01 7.97
N VAL A 28 32.36 6.57 6.72
CA VAL A 28 32.83 5.25 6.31
C VAL A 28 34.30 5.05 6.68
N ASN A 29 35.16 6.00 6.31
CA ASN A 29 36.59 5.97 6.64
C ASN A 29 36.82 5.93 8.16
N LYS A 30 36.12 6.79 8.92
CA LYS A 30 36.29 6.89 10.37
C LYS A 30 35.78 5.67 11.14
N LYS A 31 34.60 5.14 10.80
CA LYS A 31 33.96 4.03 11.56
C LYS A 31 34.34 2.65 11.06
N PHE A 32 34.59 2.50 9.77
CA PHE A 32 34.79 1.20 9.14
C PHE A 32 36.21 0.99 8.63
N GLY A 33 37.06 2.02 8.64
CA GLY A 33 38.41 1.94 8.05
C GLY A 33 38.39 2.01 6.52
N GLY A 34 37.32 2.55 5.94
CA GLY A 34 37.13 2.68 4.50
C GLY A 34 36.22 1.59 3.92
N ILE A 35 36.17 1.54 2.58
CA ILE A 35 35.29 0.63 1.84
C ILE A 35 35.69 -0.82 2.11
N GLU A 36 36.99 -1.13 2.08
CA GLU A 36 37.49 -2.48 2.34
C GLU A 36 37.14 -2.97 3.74
N GLY A 37 37.26 -2.11 4.75
CA GLY A 37 36.90 -2.46 6.12
C GLY A 37 35.38 -2.62 6.32
N LEU A 38 34.55 -1.88 5.57
CA LEU A 38 33.11 -2.12 5.52
C LEU A 38 32.78 -3.47 4.87
N CYS A 39 33.42 -3.81 3.74
CA CYS A 39 33.29 -5.12 3.08
C CYS A 39 33.72 -6.27 4.02
N ALA A 40 34.84 -6.11 4.73
CA ALA A 40 35.31 -7.09 5.70
C ALA A 40 34.31 -7.29 6.85
N LYS A 41 33.73 -6.20 7.40
CA LYS A 41 32.70 -6.27 8.44
C LYS A 41 31.41 -6.94 7.96
N LEU A 42 31.05 -6.75 6.69
CA LEU A 42 29.91 -7.38 6.03
C LEU A 42 30.21 -8.79 5.50
N LYS A 43 31.45 -9.28 5.62
CA LYS A 43 31.92 -10.55 5.02
C LYS A 43 31.57 -10.64 3.54
N THR A 44 31.79 -9.55 2.82
CA THR A 44 31.59 -9.46 1.36
C THR A 44 32.96 -9.32 0.71
N ASP A 45 33.22 -10.09 -0.34
CA ASP A 45 34.40 -9.91 -1.18
C ASP A 45 34.15 -8.74 -2.16
N PRO A 46 34.98 -7.68 -2.20
CA PRO A 46 34.80 -6.54 -3.11
C PRO A 46 34.78 -6.89 -4.60
N ILE A 47 35.37 -8.02 -4.99
CA ILE A 47 35.52 -8.47 -6.37
C ILE A 47 34.51 -9.57 -6.66
N ASN A 48 34.44 -10.58 -5.79
CA ASN A 48 33.61 -11.77 -6.01
C ASN A 48 32.17 -11.64 -5.45
N GLY A 49 31.89 -10.60 -4.66
CA GLY A 49 30.60 -10.37 -4.05
C GLY A 49 30.28 -11.38 -2.94
N LEU A 50 28.99 -11.69 -2.79
CA LEU A 50 28.51 -12.66 -1.79
C LEU A 50 28.51 -14.09 -2.31
N PRO A 51 28.65 -15.10 -1.43
CA PRO A 51 28.35 -16.48 -1.78
C PRO A 51 26.90 -16.64 -2.21
N ASN A 52 26.63 -17.37 -3.29
CA ASN A 52 25.25 -17.64 -3.75
C ASN A 52 24.59 -18.82 -3.00
N GLU A 53 24.83 -18.90 -1.68
CA GLU A 53 24.29 -19.95 -0.82
C GLU A 53 23.01 -19.47 -0.12
N LYS A 54 21.91 -20.21 -0.26
CA LYS A 54 20.61 -19.82 0.31
C LYS A 54 20.64 -19.61 1.82
N SER A 55 21.35 -20.47 2.57
CA SER A 55 21.49 -20.36 4.03
C SER A 55 22.13 -19.04 4.45
N SER A 56 23.23 -18.64 3.80
CA SER A 56 23.93 -17.37 4.07
C SER A 56 23.06 -16.15 3.76
N LEU A 57 22.32 -16.19 2.66
CA LEU A 57 21.39 -15.12 2.28
C LEU A 57 20.20 -15.01 3.24
N GLU A 58 19.65 -16.14 3.68
CA GLU A 58 18.56 -16.19 4.66
C GLU A 58 18.99 -15.69 6.04
N GLU A 59 20.21 -16.03 6.48
CA GLU A 59 20.77 -15.51 7.72
C GLU A 59 20.94 -13.99 7.69
N ARG A 60 21.45 -13.44 6.58
CA ARG A 60 21.52 -11.99 6.38
C ARG A 60 20.14 -11.34 6.42
N ARG A 61 19.12 -11.95 5.81
CA ARG A 61 17.72 -11.47 5.89
C ARG A 61 17.18 -11.49 7.31
N ARG A 62 17.56 -12.48 8.10
CA ARG A 62 17.16 -12.58 9.52
C ARG A 62 17.81 -11.49 10.37
N ILE A 63 19.06 -11.12 10.08
CA ILE A 63 19.83 -10.14 10.86
C ILE A 63 19.53 -8.71 10.43
N PHE A 64 19.56 -8.42 9.13
CA PHE A 64 19.42 -7.07 8.58
C PHE A 64 18.00 -6.73 8.10
N GLY A 65 17.13 -7.74 7.93
CA GLY A 65 15.79 -7.57 7.39
C GLY A 65 15.70 -7.91 5.89
N ARG A 66 14.47 -7.88 5.36
CA ARG A 66 14.17 -8.13 3.94
C ARG A 66 14.05 -6.80 3.19
N ASN A 67 14.45 -6.78 1.92
CA ASN A 67 14.29 -5.61 1.05
C ASN A 67 12.88 -5.54 0.46
N GLU A 68 11.86 -5.47 1.31
CA GLU A 68 10.46 -5.45 0.89
C GLU A 68 9.74 -4.28 1.58
N ILE A 69 9.10 -3.43 0.79
CA ILE A 69 8.21 -2.40 1.31
C ILE A 69 6.87 -3.09 1.61
N PRO A 70 6.41 -3.10 2.87
CA PRO A 70 5.18 -3.81 3.22
C PRO A 70 4.00 -3.21 2.44
N PRO A 71 3.20 -4.03 1.74
CA PRO A 71 2.05 -3.51 1.01
C PRO A 71 1.02 -2.96 2.00
N ALA A 72 0.39 -1.85 1.65
CA ALA A 72 -0.73 -1.32 2.42
C ALA A 72 -1.85 -2.39 2.52
N PRO A 73 -2.49 -2.57 3.69
CA PRO A 73 -3.56 -3.52 3.85
C PRO A 73 -4.73 -3.14 2.94
N SER A 74 -5.34 -4.13 2.28
CA SER A 74 -6.47 -3.89 1.38
C SER A 74 -7.68 -3.39 2.16
N LYS A 75 -8.39 -2.39 1.63
CA LYS A 75 -9.69 -2.01 2.16
C LYS A 75 -10.71 -3.10 1.85
N SER A 76 -11.59 -3.39 2.81
CA SER A 76 -12.72 -4.29 2.59
C SER A 76 -13.78 -3.59 1.73
N PHE A 77 -14.56 -4.38 0.98
CA PHE A 77 -15.68 -3.85 0.20
C PHE A 77 -16.66 -3.03 1.05
N LEU A 78 -16.97 -3.51 2.27
CA LEU A 78 -17.85 -2.80 3.20
C LEU A 78 -17.27 -1.46 3.65
N ARG A 79 -15.96 -1.36 3.84
CA ARG A 79 -15.30 -0.10 4.17
C ARG A 79 -15.35 0.88 2.99
N LEU A 80 -15.14 0.40 1.77
CA LEU A 80 -15.29 1.23 0.56
C LEU A 80 -16.73 1.70 0.36
N ALA A 81 -17.71 0.83 0.60
CA ALA A 81 -19.13 1.19 0.54
C ALA A 81 -19.50 2.21 1.64
N TRP A 82 -18.95 2.05 2.84
CA TRP A 82 -19.12 3.01 3.94
C TRP A 82 -18.48 4.37 3.63
N GLU A 83 -17.27 4.39 3.06
CA GLU A 83 -16.61 5.62 2.60
C GLU A 83 -17.42 6.29 1.49
N ALA A 84 -17.98 5.52 0.55
CA ALA A 84 -18.85 6.05 -0.51
C ALA A 84 -20.16 6.64 0.04
N LEU A 85 -20.75 6.05 1.09
CA LEU A 85 -21.96 6.56 1.74
C LEU A 85 -21.77 7.90 2.47
N GLN A 86 -20.52 8.30 2.77
CA GLN A 86 -20.23 9.58 3.43
C GLN A 86 -20.20 10.78 2.48
N ASP A 87 -20.51 10.59 1.20
CA ASP A 87 -20.69 11.69 0.26
C ASP A 87 -21.89 12.56 0.66
N ILE A 88 -21.66 13.87 0.82
CA ILE A 88 -22.68 14.85 1.23
C ILE A 88 -23.90 14.79 0.31
N THR A 89 -23.72 14.56 -0.99
CA THR A 89 -24.81 14.45 -1.96
C THR A 89 -25.68 13.22 -1.69
N LEU A 90 -25.08 12.07 -1.39
CA LEU A 90 -25.80 10.84 -1.06
C LEU A 90 -26.50 10.93 0.30
N ILE A 91 -25.88 11.59 1.28
CA ILE A 91 -26.50 11.84 2.59
C ILE A 91 -27.76 12.69 2.44
N ILE A 92 -27.70 13.77 1.64
CA ILE A 92 -28.87 14.63 1.39
C ILE A 92 -30.00 13.81 0.74
N LEU A 93 -29.68 12.98 -0.26
CA LEU A 93 -30.68 12.12 -0.92
C LEU A 93 -31.28 11.08 0.03
N LEU A 94 -30.46 10.50 0.93
CA LEU A 94 -30.93 9.54 1.93
C LEU A 94 -31.89 10.21 2.92
N VAL A 95 -31.55 11.41 3.41
CA VAL A 95 -32.41 12.18 4.34
C VAL A 95 -33.71 12.57 3.64
N SER A 96 -33.66 13.09 2.42
CA SER A 96 -34.87 13.38 1.64
C SER A 96 -35.75 12.15 1.46
N ALA A 97 -35.16 11.00 1.11
CA ALA A 97 -35.92 9.78 0.93
C ALA A 97 -36.58 9.29 2.23
N LEU A 98 -35.86 9.38 3.36
CA LEU A 98 -36.42 9.04 4.68
C LEU A 98 -37.55 9.97 5.09
N VAL A 99 -37.42 11.28 4.85
CA VAL A 99 -38.49 12.26 5.14
C VAL A 99 -39.70 12.00 4.24
N SER A 100 -39.53 11.83 2.93
CA SER A 100 -40.62 11.53 1.99
C SER A 100 -41.34 10.22 2.33
N LEU A 101 -40.60 9.18 2.71
CA LEU A 101 -41.16 7.91 3.13
C LEU A 101 -41.91 8.05 4.48
N GLY A 102 -41.31 8.75 5.44
CA GLY A 102 -41.90 9.00 6.76
C GLY A 102 -43.21 9.80 6.68
N LEU A 103 -43.27 10.81 5.81
CA LEU A 103 -44.48 11.58 5.53
C LEU A 103 -45.54 10.74 4.82
N SER A 104 -45.13 9.83 3.93
CA SER A 104 -46.04 8.92 3.23
C SER A 104 -46.72 7.92 4.18
N PHE A 105 -46.06 7.54 5.28
CA PHE A 105 -46.62 6.68 6.33
C PHE A 105 -47.33 7.45 7.46
N TYR A 106 -47.14 8.77 7.55
CA TYR A 106 -47.80 9.60 8.54
C TYR A 106 -49.25 9.85 8.14
N LYS A 107 -50.20 9.26 8.88
CA LYS A 107 -51.62 9.57 8.78
C LYS A 107 -51.96 10.76 9.68
N PRO A 108 -52.31 11.94 9.14
CA PRO A 108 -52.97 12.95 9.98
C PRO A 108 -54.33 12.40 10.46
N PRO A 109 -54.76 12.71 11.71
CA PRO A 109 -56.13 12.45 12.15
C PRO A 109 -57.10 13.15 11.18
N GLU A 110 -58.21 12.49 10.86
CA GLU A 110 -59.14 12.79 9.75
C GLU A 110 -59.94 14.11 9.92
N ASP A 111 -59.45 15.05 10.70
CA ASP A 111 -60.24 16.19 11.19
C ASP A 111 -59.86 17.52 10.51
N LEU A 112 -58.85 17.56 9.62
CA LEU A 112 -58.30 18.82 9.11
C LEU A 112 -58.13 18.96 7.59
N GLU A 113 -58.54 17.98 6.77
CA GLU A 113 -58.52 18.19 5.32
C GLU A 113 -59.91 18.01 4.70
N ALA A 114 -60.67 19.11 4.77
CA ALA A 114 -61.74 19.39 3.82
C ALA A 114 -61.11 19.62 2.44
N GLY A 115 -61.00 18.57 1.64
CA GLY A 115 -60.56 18.63 0.26
C GLY A 115 -60.39 17.24 -0.31
N GLY A 116 -61.35 16.79 -1.12
CA GLY A 116 -61.29 15.47 -1.73
C GLY A 116 -60.06 15.34 -2.63
N HIS A 117 -59.21 14.37 -2.34
CA HIS A 117 -58.21 13.85 -3.26
C HIS A 117 -57.96 12.36 -2.97
N ASP A 118 -57.84 11.62 -4.07
CA ASP A 118 -58.09 10.20 -4.19
C ASP A 118 -57.11 9.34 -3.38
N GLY A 119 -57.61 8.19 -2.89
CA GLY A 119 -56.79 7.14 -2.27
C GLY A 119 -55.61 6.64 -3.12
N ASN A 120 -55.56 7.02 -4.41
CA ASN A 120 -54.50 6.70 -5.37
C ASN A 120 -53.21 7.52 -5.17
N GLU A 121 -53.26 8.73 -4.60
CA GLU A 121 -52.05 9.55 -4.36
C GLU A 121 -51.25 9.07 -3.14
N ARG A 122 -51.93 8.54 -2.12
CA ARG A 122 -51.28 7.95 -0.93
C ARG A 122 -50.54 6.65 -1.24
N GLU A 123 -51.07 5.85 -2.16
CA GLU A 123 -50.39 4.64 -2.64
C GLU A 123 -49.17 4.96 -3.53
N ALA A 124 -49.08 6.17 -4.09
CA ALA A 124 -47.93 6.58 -4.91
C ALA A 124 -46.80 7.26 -4.11
N GLY A 125 -47.09 7.91 -2.98
CA GLY A 125 -46.10 8.69 -2.22
C GLY A 125 -44.92 7.87 -1.69
N TRP A 126 -45.16 6.65 -1.19
CA TRP A 126 -44.08 5.77 -0.72
C TRP A 126 -43.20 5.27 -1.87
N ILE A 127 -43.74 5.19 -3.09
CA ILE A 127 -43.03 4.73 -4.29
C ILE A 127 -41.95 5.73 -4.68
N GLU A 128 -42.21 7.03 -4.53
CA GLU A 128 -41.22 8.09 -4.80
C GLU A 128 -40.03 7.99 -3.84
N GLY A 129 -40.29 7.89 -2.52
CA GLY A 129 -39.25 7.68 -1.51
C GLY A 129 -38.48 6.38 -1.73
N ALA A 130 -39.18 5.29 -2.08
CA ALA A 130 -38.56 4.01 -2.39
C ALA A 130 -37.68 4.05 -3.66
N ALA A 131 -38.09 4.79 -4.69
CA ALA A 131 -37.32 4.97 -5.91
C ALA A 131 -36.00 5.70 -5.65
N ILE A 132 -36.02 6.74 -4.80
CA ILE A 132 -34.82 7.49 -4.41
C ILE A 132 -33.88 6.59 -3.58
N LEU A 133 -34.40 5.79 -2.63
CA LEU A 133 -33.59 4.83 -1.87
C LEU A 133 -32.92 3.80 -2.77
N LEU A 134 -33.67 3.23 -3.73
CA LEU A 134 -33.13 2.26 -4.68
C LEU A 134 -32.00 2.88 -5.52
N ALA A 135 -32.20 4.11 -6.01
CA ALA A 135 -31.20 4.82 -6.80
C ALA A 135 -29.90 5.04 -6.00
N VAL A 136 -29.99 5.47 -4.74
CA VAL A 136 -28.83 5.65 -3.86
C VAL A 136 -28.10 4.33 -3.62
N ILE A 137 -28.81 3.23 -3.37
CA ILE A 137 -28.21 1.91 -3.17
C ILE A 137 -27.42 1.48 -4.41
N VAL A 138 -28.01 1.63 -5.61
CA VAL A 138 -27.33 1.26 -6.86
C VAL A 138 -26.07 2.09 -7.07
N VAL A 139 -26.14 3.40 -6.85
CA VAL A 139 -24.97 4.29 -6.99
C VAL A 139 -23.86 3.90 -6.03
N VAL A 140 -24.16 3.66 -4.75
CA VAL A 140 -23.17 3.23 -3.75
C VAL A 140 -22.53 1.89 -4.15
N LEU A 141 -23.33 0.93 -4.60
CA LEU A 141 -22.83 -0.37 -5.06
C LEU A 141 -21.89 -0.21 -6.26
N VAL A 142 -22.28 0.56 -7.28
CA VAL A 142 -21.45 0.81 -8.46
C VAL A 142 -20.15 1.53 -8.08
N THR A 143 -20.21 2.54 -7.21
CA THR A 143 -19.04 3.27 -6.72
C THR A 143 -18.10 2.34 -5.94
N ALA A 144 -18.62 1.58 -4.97
CA ALA A 144 -17.83 0.65 -4.18
C ALA A 144 -17.21 -0.48 -5.01
N LEU A 145 -17.95 -1.01 -5.99
CA LEU A 145 -17.45 -2.03 -6.92
C LEU A 145 -16.33 -1.47 -7.81
N ASN A 146 -16.52 -0.26 -8.34
CA ASN A 146 -15.51 0.40 -9.16
C ASN A 146 -14.23 0.67 -8.37
N ASP A 147 -14.35 1.18 -7.15
CA ASP A 147 -13.19 1.49 -6.31
C ASP A 147 -12.48 0.21 -5.84
N TRP A 148 -13.23 -0.84 -5.49
CA TRP A 148 -12.64 -2.15 -5.18
C TRP A 148 -11.91 -2.75 -6.39
N SER A 149 -12.48 -2.62 -7.59
CA SER A 149 -11.85 -3.07 -8.84
C SER A 149 -10.55 -2.29 -9.11
N LYS A 150 -10.56 -0.96 -8.97
CA LYS A 150 -9.37 -0.10 -9.11
C LYS A 150 -8.29 -0.48 -8.10
N GLU A 151 -8.64 -0.66 -6.83
CA GLU A 151 -7.68 -1.04 -5.78
C GLU A 151 -7.04 -2.41 -6.08
N LYS A 152 -7.83 -3.36 -6.58
CA LYS A 152 -7.31 -4.67 -7.00
C LYS A 152 -6.35 -4.55 -8.19
N GLN A 153 -6.68 -3.70 -9.18
CA GLN A 153 -5.81 -3.47 -10.34
C GLN A 153 -4.51 -2.77 -9.96
N PHE A 154 -4.57 -1.73 -9.10
CA PHE A 154 -3.38 -1.04 -8.59
C PHE A 154 -2.45 -2.00 -7.85
N ARG A 155 -3.01 -2.88 -7.01
CA ARG A 155 -2.22 -3.89 -6.30
C ARG A 155 -1.58 -4.91 -7.25
N LEU A 156 -2.27 -5.30 -8.31
CA LEU A 156 -1.70 -6.18 -9.32
C LEU A 156 -0.54 -5.50 -10.05
N GLN A 157 -0.68 -4.23 -10.41
CA GLN A 157 0.39 -3.43 -11.02
C GLN A 157 1.58 -3.27 -10.08
N ALA A 158 1.36 -2.95 -8.80
CA ALA A 158 2.43 -2.86 -7.81
C ALA A 158 3.17 -4.19 -7.59
N LYS A 159 2.46 -5.32 -7.71
CA LYS A 159 3.08 -6.65 -7.68
C LYS A 159 3.97 -6.91 -8.91
N ILE A 160 3.58 -6.41 -10.08
CA ILE A 160 4.39 -6.54 -11.30
C ILE A 160 5.60 -5.60 -11.24
N GLU A 161 5.43 -4.40 -10.70
CA GLU A 161 6.53 -3.45 -10.47
C GLU A 161 7.58 -4.02 -9.49
N THR A 162 7.19 -4.87 -8.55
CA THR A 162 8.15 -5.54 -7.66
C THR A 162 8.98 -6.66 -8.33
N GLU A 163 8.69 -7.03 -9.58
CA GLU A 163 9.50 -8.01 -10.34
C GLU A 163 10.72 -7.40 -11.03
N HIS A 164 11.01 -6.11 -10.83
CA HIS A 164 12.23 -5.50 -11.35
C HIS A 164 13.47 -6.27 -10.89
N LYS A 165 14.30 -6.65 -11.87
CA LYS A 165 15.57 -7.35 -11.64
C LYS A 165 16.71 -6.33 -11.58
N PHE A 166 17.62 -6.57 -10.65
CA PHE A 166 18.84 -5.81 -10.49
C PHE A 166 20.05 -6.73 -10.59
N SER A 167 21.09 -6.29 -11.29
CA SER A 167 22.28 -7.10 -11.53
C SER A 167 23.24 -6.98 -10.35
N VAL A 168 23.53 -8.11 -9.69
CA VAL A 168 24.44 -8.20 -8.55
C VAL A 168 25.57 -9.18 -8.84
N ILE A 169 26.71 -9.03 -8.16
CA ILE A 169 27.83 -9.98 -8.22
C ILE A 169 27.70 -10.96 -7.06
N ARG A 170 27.63 -12.26 -7.37
CA ARG A 170 27.67 -13.35 -6.38
C ARG A 170 28.54 -14.49 -6.92
N ASN A 171 29.42 -15.05 -6.10
CA ASN A 171 30.43 -16.03 -6.52
C ASN A 171 31.29 -15.58 -7.72
N GLY A 172 31.57 -14.29 -7.86
CA GLY A 172 32.32 -13.73 -8.99
C GLY A 172 31.54 -13.62 -10.30
N GLU A 173 30.30 -14.08 -10.34
CA GLU A 173 29.43 -14.00 -11.51
C GLU A 173 28.36 -12.92 -11.34
N ALA A 174 28.01 -12.26 -12.44
CA ALA A 174 26.92 -11.30 -12.45
C ALA A 174 25.58 -12.03 -12.66
N LEU A 175 24.66 -11.85 -11.73
CA LEU A 175 23.35 -12.50 -11.73
C LEU A 175 22.23 -11.47 -11.54
N ASP A 176 21.17 -11.60 -12.32
CA ASP A 176 20.00 -10.73 -12.23
C ASP A 176 19.04 -11.27 -11.15
N THR A 177 18.99 -10.58 -10.02
CA THR A 177 18.19 -10.93 -8.86
C THR A 177 17.02 -9.96 -8.73
N VAL A 178 15.84 -10.44 -8.32
CA VAL A 178 14.69 -9.57 -8.06
C VAL A 178 15.01 -8.63 -6.90
N VAL A 179 14.57 -7.37 -6.96
CA VAL A 179 14.87 -6.34 -5.93
C VAL A 179 14.50 -6.82 -4.51
N THR A 180 13.40 -7.56 -4.35
CA THR A 180 12.96 -8.12 -3.06
C THR A 180 13.91 -9.15 -2.47
N GLU A 181 14.74 -9.78 -3.30
CA GLU A 181 15.71 -10.81 -2.92
C GLU A 181 17.11 -10.26 -2.65
N LEU A 182 17.32 -8.95 -2.83
CA LEU A 182 18.57 -8.27 -2.47
C LEU A 182 18.80 -8.31 -0.96
N VAL A 183 20.06 -8.45 -0.56
CA VAL A 183 20.47 -8.51 0.84
C VAL A 183 21.62 -7.56 1.12
N VAL A 184 21.77 -7.20 2.40
CA VAL A 184 22.90 -6.37 2.85
C VAL A 184 24.23 -7.09 2.59
N GLY A 185 25.10 -6.41 1.86
CA GLY A 185 26.41 -6.93 1.43
C GLY A 185 26.45 -7.35 -0.04
N ASP A 186 25.33 -7.34 -0.78
CA ASP A 186 25.36 -7.54 -2.23
C ASP A 186 26.16 -6.43 -2.93
N ILE A 187 26.93 -6.80 -3.96
CA ILE A 187 27.61 -5.83 -4.82
C ILE A 187 26.77 -5.59 -6.07
N ALA A 188 26.17 -4.39 -6.12
CA ALA A 188 25.35 -3.92 -7.21
C ALA A 188 26.21 -3.48 -8.43
N ARG A 189 25.90 -4.00 -9.62
CA ARG A 189 26.50 -3.52 -10.88
C ARG A 189 25.64 -2.41 -11.47
N VAL A 190 25.99 -1.16 -11.23
CA VAL A 190 25.27 -0.01 -11.80
C VAL A 190 25.72 0.26 -13.24
N LYS A 191 24.76 0.51 -14.14
CA LYS A 191 24.94 0.85 -15.57
C LYS A 191 24.23 2.17 -15.85
N TYR A 192 24.63 2.86 -16.91
CA TYR A 192 23.97 4.08 -17.35
C TYR A 192 22.46 3.87 -17.56
N GLY A 193 21.64 4.80 -17.06
CA GLY A 193 20.19 4.75 -17.15
C GLY A 193 19.50 3.94 -16.03
N MET A 194 20.23 3.35 -15.09
CA MET A 194 19.63 2.65 -13.97
C MET A 194 19.30 3.61 -12.81
N THR A 195 18.10 3.44 -12.26
CA THR A 195 17.64 4.20 -11.08
C THR A 195 17.89 3.35 -9.84
N VAL A 196 18.55 3.94 -8.84
CA VAL A 196 18.77 3.31 -7.52
C VAL A 196 17.96 4.10 -6.51
N PHE A 197 16.96 3.46 -5.91
CA PHE A 197 16.19 4.03 -4.82
C PHE A 197 16.88 3.69 -3.49
N PHE A 198 17.11 4.74 -2.69
CA PHE A 198 17.82 4.70 -1.41
C PHE A 198 16.83 4.92 -0.26
#